data_AF-A0A2R6XMB8-F1
#
_entry.id   AF-A0A2R6XMB8-F1
#
_cell.length_a   1.000
_cell.length_b   1.000
_cell.length_c   1.000
_cell.angle_alpha   90.00
_cell.angle_beta   90.00
_cell.angle_gamma   90.00
#
_symmetry.space_group_name_H-M   'P 1'
#
loop_
_entity.id
_entity.type
_entity.pdbx_description
1 polymer ?
#
loop_
_entity_poly.entity_id
_entity_poly.type
_entity_poly.pdbx_seq_one_letter_code
_entity_poly.pdbx_strand_id
1 'polypeptide(L)'
;MESGEHMPDKRKFVQELARVAAPDGRILIVTWCHRDLKPAELSLSPEELELLDKICDAYYLPAWCSPSDYVRIAESIGLKDVKSADWSEYVTPFWPAVMVSALSLKGLFGLAKAGWTTIKGALAMGLMVQGYQRGLIKFALITTRKAS
;
A
#
# COMPACT_ATOMS: atom_id res chain seq x y z
N MET A 1 3.71 6.24 -11.79
CA MET A 1 4.00 7.09 -10.62
C MET A 1 3.42 6.36 -9.43
N GLU A 2 4.27 5.81 -8.56
CA GLU A 2 3.87 5.21 -7.29
C GLU A 2 3.56 6.38 -6.34
N SER A 3 2.34 6.45 -5.81
CA SER A 3 1.87 7.67 -5.13
C SER A 3 0.60 7.48 -4.32
N GLY A 4 -0.24 6.49 -4.66
CA GLY A 4 -1.56 6.32 -4.06
C GLY A 4 -1.50 6.22 -2.53
N GLU A 5 -0.53 5.49 -2.00
CA GLU A 5 -0.28 5.30 -0.56
C GLU A 5 0.07 6.61 0.15
N HIS A 6 0.77 7.53 -0.52
CA HIS A 6 1.18 8.83 0.03
C HIS A 6 0.06 9.88 0.03
N MET A 7 -1.04 9.67 -0.69
CA MET A 7 -2.13 10.65 -0.76
C MET A 7 -3.01 10.55 0.48
N PRO A 8 -3.11 11.55 1.36
CA PRO A 8 -3.92 11.44 2.58
C PRO A 8 -5.43 11.37 2.28
N ASP A 9 -5.89 12.08 1.25
CA ASP A 9 -7.27 12.05 0.79
C ASP A 9 -7.38 11.20 -0.48
N LYS A 10 -7.74 9.93 -0.32
CA LYS A 10 -7.89 8.98 -1.44
C LYS A 10 -9.01 9.38 -2.38
N ARG A 11 -10.09 10.00 -1.87
CA ARG A 11 -11.22 10.44 -2.69
C ARG A 11 -10.79 11.57 -3.61
N LYS A 12 -10.17 12.61 -3.06
CA LYS A 12 -9.64 13.74 -3.84
C LYS A 12 -8.57 13.29 -4.84
N PHE A 13 -7.70 12.37 -4.43
CA PHE A 13 -6.71 11.78 -5.32
C PHE A 13 -7.36 11.12 -6.56
N VAL A 14 -8.33 10.22 -6.36
CA VAL A 14 -9.01 9.52 -7.45
C VAL A 14 -9.83 10.50 -8.30
N GLN A 15 -10.44 11.53 -7.70
CA GLN A 15 -11.13 12.60 -8.41
C GLN A 15 -10.20 13.39 -9.33
N GLU A 16 -8.99 13.72 -8.87
CA GLU A 16 -8.02 14.43 -9.71
C GLU A 16 -7.53 13.57 -10.87
N LEU A 17 -7.31 12.26 -10.65
CA LEU A 17 -7.03 11.33 -11.74
C LEU A 17 -8.15 11.30 -12.79
N ALA A 18 -9.41 11.23 -12.34
CA ALA A 18 -10.58 11.27 -13.21
C ALA A 18 -10.71 12.62 -13.96
N ARG A 19 -10.43 13.73 -13.28
CA ARG A 19 -10.51 15.08 -13.87
C ARG A 19 -9.54 15.23 -15.03
N VAL A 20 -8.29 14.80 -14.86
CA VAL A 20 -7.23 14.99 -15.86
C VAL A 20 -7.21 13.92 -16.97
N ALA A 21 -7.79 12.74 -16.73
CA ALA A 21 -7.89 11.72 -17.76
C ALA A 21 -8.73 12.22 -18.96
N ALA A 22 -8.34 11.84 -20.17
CA ALA A 22 -9.17 12.06 -21.36
C ALA A 22 -10.48 11.25 -21.28
N PRO A 23 -11.55 11.66 -21.98
CA PRO A 23 -12.73 10.81 -22.18
C PRO A 23 -12.33 9.39 -22.62
N ASP A 24 -12.98 8.38 -22.04
CA ASP A 24 -12.65 6.95 -22.23
C ASP A 24 -11.23 6.52 -21.83
N GLY A 25 -10.46 7.42 -21.20
CA GLY A 25 -9.12 7.16 -20.70
C GLY A 25 -9.11 6.11 -19.58
N ARG A 26 -8.15 5.19 -19.65
CA ARG A 26 -7.91 4.20 -18.60
C ARG A 26 -7.08 4.79 -17.47
N ILE A 27 -7.47 4.50 -16.24
CA ILE A 27 -6.77 4.86 -15.02
C ILE A 27 -6.39 3.56 -14.32
N LEU A 28 -5.10 3.43 -13.97
CA LEU A 28 -4.56 2.31 -13.21
C LEU A 28 -3.92 2.88 -11.95
N ILE A 29 -4.33 2.36 -10.79
CA ILE A 29 -3.77 2.71 -9.48
C ILE A 29 -3.14 1.44 -8.93
N VAL A 30 -1.83 1.45 -8.72
CA VAL A 30 -1.09 0.37 -8.04
C VAL A 30 -0.53 0.96 -6.76
N THR A 31 -0.91 0.40 -5.61
CA THR A 31 -0.63 0.99 -4.30
C THR A 31 -0.67 -0.04 -3.20
N TRP A 32 0.03 0.22 -2.10
CA TRP A 32 -0.22 -0.48 -0.84
C TRP A 32 -1.57 -0.09 -0.26
N CYS A 33 -2.26 -1.09 0.26
CA CYS A 33 -3.49 -1.00 1.02
C CYS A 33 -3.38 -1.92 2.26
N HIS A 34 -4.23 -1.70 3.25
CA HIS A 34 -4.53 -2.78 4.21
C HIS A 34 -5.59 -3.71 3.60
N ARG A 35 -5.74 -4.93 4.14
CA ARG A 35 -6.78 -5.88 3.71
C ARG A 35 -8.18 -5.31 3.86
N ASP A 36 -9.13 -5.85 3.11
CA ASP A 36 -10.54 -5.59 3.36
C ASP A 36 -10.98 -6.14 4.72
N LEU A 37 -11.97 -5.48 5.30
CA LEU A 37 -12.68 -5.98 6.47
C LEU A 37 -13.53 -7.18 6.06
N LYS A 38 -13.57 -8.20 6.93
CA LYS A 38 -14.53 -9.30 6.80
C LYS A 38 -15.95 -8.77 7.04
N PRO A 39 -17.00 -9.44 6.53
CA PRO A 39 -18.38 -8.94 6.67
C PRO A 39 -18.86 -8.63 8.10
N ALA A 40 -18.28 -9.29 9.12
CA ALA A 40 -18.60 -9.07 10.53
C ALA A 40 -17.66 -8.08 11.25
N GLU A 41 -16.61 -7.60 10.59
CA GLU A 41 -15.64 -6.68 11.17
C GLU A 41 -16.08 -5.23 10.93
N LEU A 42 -16.09 -4.42 12.00
CA LEU A 42 -16.32 -2.98 11.92
C LEU A 42 -15.01 -2.19 11.75
N SER A 43 -13.89 -2.80 12.12
CA SER A 43 -12.54 -2.25 11.99
C SER A 43 -11.53 -3.39 11.90
N LEU A 44 -10.29 -3.05 11.53
CA LEU A 44 -9.16 -3.95 11.76
C LEU A 44 -8.99 -4.18 13.27
N SER A 45 -8.36 -5.31 13.62
CA SER A 45 -8.04 -5.60 15.02
C SER A 45 -7.02 -4.59 15.58
N PRO A 46 -6.97 -4.38 16.90
CA PRO A 46 -6.00 -3.47 17.52
C PRO A 46 -4.54 -3.77 17.14
N GLU A 47 -4.17 -5.06 17.05
CA GLU A 47 -2.82 -5.49 16.67
C GLU A 47 -2.49 -5.21 15.20
N GLU A 48 -3.50 -5.23 14.32
CA GLU A 48 -3.33 -4.87 12.91
C GLU A 48 -3.16 -3.36 12.76
N LEU A 49 -3.94 -2.57 13.50
CA LEU A 49 -3.82 -1.12 13.54
C LEU A 49 -2.44 -0.69 14.07
N GLU A 50 -1.98 -1.28 15.17
CA GLU A 50 -0.66 -0.97 15.74
C GLU A 50 0.47 -1.29 14.75
N LEU A 51 0.37 -2.40 14.01
CA LEU A 51 1.35 -2.76 12.98
C LEU A 51 1.31 -1.75 11.81
N LEU A 52 0.12 -1.37 11.35
CA LEU A 52 -0.03 -0.37 10.29
C LEU A 52 0.51 1.00 10.72
N ASP A 53 0.26 1.44 11.95
CA ASP A 53 0.75 2.71 12.47
C ASP A 53 2.29 2.74 12.48
N LYS A 54 2.93 1.66 12.96
CA LYS A 54 4.40 1.54 12.92
C LYS A 54 4.95 1.58 11.51
N ILE A 55 4.28 0.95 10.54
CA ILE A 55 4.66 1.00 9.13
C ILE A 55 4.51 2.42 8.59
N CYS A 56 3.36 3.03 8.81
CA CYS A 56 3.07 4.38 8.32
C CYS A 56 4.06 5.40 8.89
N ASP A 57 4.36 5.34 10.19
CA ASP A 57 5.34 6.18 10.84
C ASP A 57 6.76 5.98 10.27
N ALA A 58 7.14 4.73 10.00
CA ALA A 58 8.47 4.42 9.48
C ALA A 58 8.68 4.90 8.04
N TYR A 59 7.63 4.89 7.22
CA TYR A 59 7.65 5.36 5.82
C TYR A 59 7.12 6.78 5.63
N TYR A 60 6.72 7.48 6.71
CA TYR A 60 6.07 8.79 6.67
C TYR A 60 4.81 8.80 5.77
N LEU A 61 4.01 7.75 5.86
CA LEU A 61 2.78 7.56 5.10
C LEU A 61 1.55 8.01 5.91
N PRO A 62 0.51 8.53 5.25
CA PRO A 62 -0.79 8.69 5.88
C PRO A 62 -1.44 7.32 6.12
N ALA A 63 -2.53 7.31 6.88
CA ALA A 63 -3.34 6.11 7.08
C ALA A 63 -3.73 5.46 5.74
N TRP A 64 -3.57 4.15 5.66
CA TRP A 64 -3.95 3.37 4.49
C TRP A 64 -5.46 3.11 4.48
N CYS A 65 -5.98 2.80 3.28
CA CYS A 65 -7.33 2.31 3.08
C CYS A 65 -7.29 0.90 2.49
N SER A 66 -8.44 0.28 2.29
CA SER A 66 -8.54 -1.03 1.64
C SER A 66 -8.64 -0.93 0.11
N PRO A 67 -8.43 -2.03 -0.65
CA PRO A 67 -8.74 -2.06 -2.08
C PRO A 67 -10.21 -1.76 -2.35
N SER A 68 -11.13 -2.28 -1.53
CA SER A 68 -12.56 -2.00 -1.67
C SER A 68 -12.91 -0.52 -1.41
N ASP A 69 -12.14 0.21 -0.60
CA ASP A 69 -12.30 1.66 -0.47
C ASP A 69 -12.07 2.38 -1.80
N TYR A 70 -10.99 2.03 -2.52
CA TYR A 70 -10.72 2.60 -3.84
C TYR A 70 -11.82 2.26 -4.85
N VAL A 71 -12.32 1.02 -4.83
CA VAL A 71 -13.45 0.59 -5.69
C VAL A 71 -14.68 1.46 -5.40
N ARG A 72 -15.08 1.57 -4.12
CA ARG A 72 -16.22 2.40 -3.70
C ARG A 72 -16.05 3.86 -4.11
N ILE A 73 -14.85 4.42 -3.92
CA ILE A 73 -14.54 5.79 -4.32
C ILE A 73 -14.73 5.96 -5.83
N ALA A 74 -14.11 5.11 -6.64
CA ALA A 74 -14.16 5.16 -8.09
C ALA A 74 -15.60 5.05 -8.63
N GLU A 75 -16.36 4.09 -8.12
CA GLU A 75 -17.78 3.91 -8.46
C GLU A 75 -18.60 5.13 -8.06
N SER A 76 -18.39 5.67 -6.86
CA SER A 76 -19.16 6.82 -6.34
C SER A 76 -18.95 8.12 -7.13
N ILE A 77 -17.85 8.24 -7.88
CA ILE A 77 -17.58 9.40 -8.73
C ILE A 77 -17.86 9.13 -10.22
N GLY A 78 -18.52 8.02 -10.53
CA GLY A 78 -19.03 7.70 -11.86
C GLY A 78 -18.03 7.07 -12.83
N LEU A 79 -16.84 6.65 -12.35
CA LEU A 79 -15.92 5.90 -13.17
C LEU A 79 -16.50 4.52 -13.54
N LYS A 80 -16.09 4.01 -14.71
CA LYS A 80 -16.63 2.77 -15.29
C LYS A 80 -15.60 1.65 -15.28
N ASP A 81 -16.07 0.43 -15.51
CA ASP A 81 -15.23 -0.77 -15.63
C ASP A 81 -14.28 -0.96 -14.43
N VAL A 82 -14.74 -0.62 -13.23
CA VAL A 82 -13.93 -0.66 -12.01
C VAL A 82 -13.62 -2.12 -11.66
N LYS A 83 -12.34 -2.45 -11.52
CA LYS A 83 -11.85 -3.76 -11.11
C LYS A 83 -10.72 -3.61 -10.12
N SER A 84 -10.58 -4.58 -9.22
CA SER A 84 -9.45 -4.67 -8.30
C SER A 84 -8.80 -6.05 -8.37
N ALA A 85 -7.48 -6.11 -8.18
CA ALA A 85 -6.72 -7.33 -8.00
C ALA A 85 -5.70 -7.16 -6.87
N ASP A 86 -5.43 -8.25 -6.16
CA ASP A 86 -4.35 -8.33 -5.17
C ASP A 86 -3.12 -8.93 -5.84
N TRP A 87 -2.06 -8.15 -5.97
CA TRP A 87 -0.78 -8.55 -6.55
C TRP A 87 0.27 -8.87 -5.48
N SER A 88 -0.14 -9.03 -4.21
CA SER A 88 0.77 -9.32 -3.11
C SER A 88 1.65 -10.53 -3.40
N GLU A 89 1.10 -11.60 -3.98
CA GLU A 89 1.86 -12.82 -4.32
C GLU A 89 2.96 -12.61 -5.37
N TYR A 90 2.82 -11.58 -6.22
CA TYR A 90 3.82 -11.27 -7.25
C TYR A 90 4.94 -10.38 -6.71
N VAL A 91 4.67 -9.63 -5.64
CA VAL A 91 5.67 -8.78 -4.97
C VAL A 91 6.30 -9.44 -3.74
N THR A 92 5.62 -10.40 -3.09
CA THR A 92 6.16 -11.12 -1.93
C THR A 92 7.49 -11.84 -2.19
N PRO A 93 7.79 -12.42 -3.37
CA PRO A 93 9.07 -13.07 -3.65
C PRO A 93 10.28 -12.14 -3.58
N PHE A 94 10.09 -10.83 -3.67
CA PHE A 94 11.15 -9.83 -3.49
C PHE A 94 11.63 -9.74 -2.03
N TRP A 95 10.74 -9.94 -1.07
CA TRP A 95 11.01 -9.63 0.33
C TRP A 95 11.96 -10.60 1.05
N PRO A 96 11.96 -11.92 0.78
CA PRO A 96 12.99 -12.83 1.31
C PRO A 96 14.40 -12.42 0.87
N ALA A 97 14.59 -12.05 -0.40
CA ALA A 97 15.88 -11.60 -0.91
C ALA A 97 16.33 -10.29 -0.24
N VAL A 98 15.38 -9.39 0.01
CA VAL A 98 15.58 -8.14 0.74
C VAL A 98 15.96 -8.41 2.22
N MET A 99 15.30 -9.33 2.91
CA MET A 99 15.67 -9.74 4.27
C MET A 99 17.07 -10.37 4.34
N VAL A 100 17.40 -11.26 3.40
CA VAL A 100 18.75 -11.87 3.29
C VAL A 100 19.80 -10.80 3.05
N SER A 101 19.51 -9.78 2.24
CA SER A 101 20.44 -8.67 2.00
C SER A 101 20.69 -7.83 3.26
N ALA A 102 19.65 -7.57 4.07
CA ALA A 102 19.73 -6.80 5.31
C ALA A 102 20.41 -7.56 6.46
N LEU A 103 20.25 -8.89 6.51
CA LEU A 103 20.87 -9.76 7.51
C LEU A 103 22.30 -10.19 7.17
N SER A 104 22.81 -9.82 5.98
CA SER A 104 24.19 -10.11 5.61
C SER A 104 25.18 -9.37 6.52
N LEU A 105 26.33 -9.99 6.81
CA LEU A 105 27.38 -9.40 7.66
C LEU A 105 27.85 -8.01 7.16
N LYS A 106 27.78 -7.74 5.85
CA LYS A 106 28.02 -6.40 5.27
C LYS A 106 26.90 -5.40 5.60
N GLY A 107 25.64 -5.84 5.63
CA GLY A 107 24.49 -5.02 6.03
C GLY A 107 24.52 -4.66 7.52
N LEU A 108 24.91 -5.61 8.39
CA LEU A 108 25.01 -5.40 9.83
C LEU A 108 26.16 -4.45 10.23
N PHE A 109 27.36 -4.64 9.65
CA PHE A 109 28.50 -3.72 9.84
C PHE A 109 28.27 -2.34 9.19
N GLY A 110 27.50 -2.28 8.10
CA GLY A 110 27.03 -1.04 7.50
C GLY A 110 26.04 -0.29 8.39
N LEU A 111 25.06 -0.99 8.98
CA LEU A 111 24.07 -0.41 9.90
C LEU A 111 24.71 0.15 11.18
N ALA A 112 25.70 -0.53 11.76
CA ALA A 112 26.39 -0.07 12.97
C ALA A 112 27.20 1.23 12.76
N LYS A 113 27.58 1.54 11.50
CA LYS A 113 28.21 2.81 11.10
C LYS A 113 27.24 3.81 10.46
N ALA A 114 26.01 3.39 10.17
CA ALA A 114 25.02 4.20 9.50
C ALA A 114 24.14 4.88 10.54
N GLY A 115 23.85 6.17 10.31
CA GLY A 115 23.04 6.96 11.23
C GLY A 115 21.63 6.37 11.45
N TRP A 116 20.91 6.95 12.41
CA TRP A 116 19.54 6.58 12.83
C TRP A 116 18.56 6.33 11.66
N THR A 117 18.76 7.00 10.53
CA THR A 117 17.96 6.86 9.30
C THR A 117 18.06 5.48 8.65
N THR A 118 19.22 4.83 8.66
CA THR A 118 19.40 3.50 8.06
C THR A 118 18.80 2.38 8.92
N ILE A 119 18.87 2.54 10.25
CA ILE A 119 18.22 1.64 11.21
C ILE A 119 16.69 1.69 11.04
N LYS A 120 16.12 2.89 10.88
CA LYS A 120 14.70 3.07 10.57
C LYS A 120 14.29 2.34 9.29
N GLY A 121 15.08 2.43 8.22
CA GLY A 121 14.80 1.73 6.96
C GLY A 121 14.76 0.20 7.11
N ALA A 122 15.70 -0.38 7.85
CA ALA A 122 15.71 -1.82 8.12
C ALA A 122 14.53 -2.28 8.97
N LEU A 123 14.13 -1.47 9.97
CA LEU A 123 12.95 -1.73 10.81
C LEU A 123 11.66 -1.67 9.97
N ALA A 124 11.52 -0.64 9.14
CA ALA A 124 10.36 -0.43 8.26
C ALA A 124 10.10 -1.65 7.36
N MET A 125 11.18 -2.20 6.82
CA MET A 125 11.16 -3.36 5.96
C MET A 125 10.75 -4.65 6.69
N GLY A 126 11.22 -4.85 7.92
CA GLY A 126 10.78 -5.97 8.77
C GLY A 126 9.28 -5.91 9.08
N LEU A 127 8.76 -4.71 9.35
CA LEU A 127 7.32 -4.48 9.58
C LEU A 127 6.49 -4.77 8.32
N MET A 128 6.96 -4.36 7.14
CA MET A 128 6.31 -4.68 5.87
C MET A 128 6.21 -6.19 5.64
N VAL A 129 7.31 -6.94 5.89
CA VAL A 129 7.31 -8.41 5.79
C VAL A 129 6.27 -9.02 6.72
N GLN A 130 6.25 -8.60 7.97
CA GLN A 130 5.28 -9.09 8.95
C GLN A 130 3.85 -8.81 8.49
N GLY A 131 3.59 -7.62 7.95
CA GLY A 131 2.28 -7.25 7.43
C GLY A 131 1.84 -8.09 6.23
N TYR A 132 2.75 -8.41 5.30
CA TYR A 132 2.47 -9.34 4.21
C TYR A 132 2.22 -10.77 4.70
N GLN A 133 3.04 -11.28 5.62
CA GLN A 133 2.88 -12.63 6.18
C GLN A 133 1.56 -12.82 6.93
N ARG A 134 1.08 -11.78 7.63
CA ARG A 134 -0.23 -11.78 8.29
C ARG A 134 -1.41 -11.60 7.32
N GLY A 135 -1.14 -11.38 6.02
CA GLY A 135 -2.16 -11.05 5.03
C GLY A 135 -2.81 -9.67 5.24
N LEU A 136 -2.20 -8.82 6.09
CA LEU A 136 -2.67 -7.49 6.43
C LEU A 136 -2.37 -6.49 5.31
N ILE A 137 -1.17 -6.54 4.74
CA ILE A 137 -0.76 -5.65 3.65
C ILE A 137 -1.12 -6.25 2.32
N LYS A 138 -1.71 -5.42 1.46
CA LYS A 138 -2.10 -5.75 0.09
C LYS A 138 -1.35 -4.87 -0.89
N PHE A 139 -0.83 -5.45 -1.96
CA PHE A 139 -0.36 -4.69 -3.12
C PHE A 139 -1.48 -4.66 -4.15
N ALA A 140 -2.31 -3.63 -4.09
CA ALA A 140 -3.55 -3.57 -4.84
C ALA A 140 -3.34 -2.94 -6.21
N LEU A 141 -3.89 -3.57 -7.24
CA LEU A 141 -4.16 -2.95 -8.54
C LEU A 141 -5.66 -2.59 -8.59
N ILE A 142 -5.96 -1.35 -8.93
CA ILE A 142 -7.30 -0.88 -9.27
C ILE A 142 -7.26 -0.39 -10.72
N THR A 143 -8.15 -0.88 -11.56
CA THR A 143 -8.32 -0.41 -12.93
C THR A 143 -9.70 0.18 -13.12
N THR A 144 -9.77 1.24 -13.91
CA THR A 144 -11.04 1.91 -14.21
C THR A 144 -10.91 2.75 -15.48
N ARG A 145 -12.04 3.26 -15.97
CA ARG A 145 -12.14 4.10 -17.17
C ARG A 145 -12.98 5.34 -16.89
N LYS A 146 -12.51 6.50 -17.36
CA LYS A 146 -13.31 7.73 -17.35
C LYS A 146 -14.50 7.58 -18.30
N ALA A 147 -15.69 7.96 -17.85
CA ALA A 147 -16.83 8.06 -18.75
C ALA A 147 -16.55 9.08 -19.87
N SER A 148 -17.21 8.90 -21.02
CA SER A 148 -17.16 9.83 -22.15
C SER A 148 -17.63 11.23 -21.73
#